data_AF-Q1Q818-F1
#
_entry.id   AF-Q1Q818-F1
#
_cell.length_a   1.000
_cell.length_b   1.000
_cell.length_c   1.000
_cell.angle_alpha   90.00
_cell.angle_beta   90.00
_cell.angle_gamma   90.00
#
_symmetry.space_group_name_H-M   'P 1'
#
loop_
_entity.id
_entity.type
_entity.pdbx_description
1 polymer ?
#
loop_
_entity_poly.entity_id
_entity_poly.type
_entity_poly.pdbx_seq_one_letter_code
_entity_poly.pdbx_strand_id
1 'polypeptide(L)'
;MVMSDGSYLMNEMACYLRADILKIILPDMPVVESNYQAQYSQYQLSLGDLNLVELVIYLPNDMLPADIETLGRTAFNAVNIWRKTHISRSIDSQLRSIDVLVLDIQRQIDIDIDIDTEHDVHNKSCKKNPVQPLAHSFTDSDLVQGSIVDTSASIQPLQAFGWHDWHIHLNKLKIPCELWRFLHYRLGHSQQDNKDHITNSENDIITRFLNVADFFAPAITIDNALIKYGLQNEPNSALIAMSLAQKTNSPTKQMYQQHMAQAAALWSQLSMQMLETVYKNPAAFKQKESLEKSSKADFSHWQQQILDESLFSRHELVRTLYKHPKQAQQLQQQGYVVHQHSYECLGRHYVLIFYGQDAEGKHGKSAIRPNLAKIALDVATRLPMAELHHVVVLGIDFIIEAEDAFMDIDLWIQPVNPMTQRERQLTKKVQQLQQSNQSNASEITEDNKKKAHSNHLS
;
A
#
# COMPACT_ATOMS: atom_id res chain seq x y z
N MET A 1 6.30 -0.07 21.59
CA MET A 1 6.98 0.21 20.31
C MET A 1 6.95 1.71 20.13
N VAL A 2 8.09 2.38 20.29
CA VAL A 2 8.19 3.85 20.18
C VAL A 2 8.06 4.18 18.69
N MET A 3 6.98 4.86 18.30
CA MET A 3 6.82 5.35 16.94
C MET A 3 7.79 6.52 16.76
N SER A 4 8.92 6.27 16.10
CA SER A 4 9.78 7.34 15.57
C SER A 4 9.12 7.97 14.34
N ASP A 5 9.54 9.20 14.00
CA ASP A 5 9.15 10.03 12.84
C ASP A 5 9.45 9.40 11.44
N GLY A 6 9.40 8.06 11.32
CA GLY A 6 9.53 7.36 10.04
C GLY A 6 8.28 7.52 9.17
N SER A 7 8.44 7.40 7.85
CA SER A 7 7.31 7.36 6.93
C SER A 7 6.32 6.27 7.31
N TYR A 8 5.02 6.59 7.24
CA TYR A 8 3.93 5.62 7.46
C TYR A 8 4.12 4.36 6.62
N LEU A 9 4.64 4.51 5.40
CA LEU A 9 4.96 3.39 4.51
C LEU A 9 5.96 2.41 5.12
N MET A 10 7.05 2.88 5.75
CA MET A 10 8.02 1.97 6.38
C MET A 10 7.41 1.17 7.53
N ASN A 11 6.53 1.79 8.32
CA ASN A 11 5.80 1.10 9.37
C ASN A 11 4.81 0.08 8.79
N GLU A 12 4.12 0.43 7.70
CA GLU A 12 3.21 -0.50 7.00
C GLU A 12 3.96 -1.70 6.39
N MET A 13 5.15 -1.48 5.80
CA MET A 13 5.95 -2.54 5.18
C MET A 13 6.28 -3.68 6.15
N ALA A 14 6.44 -3.40 7.45
CA ALA A 14 6.66 -4.42 8.47
C ALA A 14 5.53 -5.46 8.53
N CYS A 15 4.30 -5.09 8.14
CA CYS A 15 3.15 -5.99 8.11
C CYS A 15 3.25 -7.04 7.00
N TYR A 16 4.09 -6.82 6.00
CA TYR A 16 4.23 -7.67 4.81
C TYR A 16 5.47 -8.57 4.86
N LEU A 17 6.27 -8.49 5.92
CA LEU A 17 7.48 -9.29 6.07
C LEU A 17 7.13 -10.78 6.24
N ARG A 18 7.64 -11.64 5.34
CA ARG A 18 7.35 -13.10 5.34
C ARG A 18 8.08 -13.88 6.42
N ALA A 19 9.31 -13.46 6.74
CA ALA A 19 10.21 -14.16 7.64
C ALA A 19 11.15 -13.17 8.32
N ASP A 20 11.83 -13.61 9.38
CA ASP A 20 12.82 -12.80 10.05
C ASP A 20 13.92 -12.34 9.09
N ILE A 21 14.44 -11.13 9.32
CA ILE A 21 15.51 -10.53 8.51
C ILE A 21 16.75 -11.42 8.61
N LEU A 22 17.24 -11.88 7.45
CA LEU A 22 18.38 -12.77 7.36
C LEU A 22 19.66 -11.97 7.21
N LYS A 23 20.67 -12.23 8.05
CA LYS A 23 22.04 -11.75 7.80
C LYS A 23 22.68 -12.62 6.74
N ILE A 24 23.20 -12.00 5.69
CA ILE A 24 23.78 -12.71 4.54
C ILE A 24 25.28 -12.40 4.43
N ILE A 25 26.01 -13.31 3.81
CA ILE A 25 27.43 -13.14 3.48
C ILE A 25 27.52 -13.08 1.96
N LEU A 26 28.14 -12.02 1.45
CA LEU A 26 28.24 -11.79 0.02
C LEU A 26 29.53 -12.44 -0.54
N PRO A 27 29.44 -13.13 -1.70
CA PRO A 27 30.60 -13.73 -2.36
C PRO A 27 31.49 -12.65 -2.97
N ASP A 28 32.79 -12.91 -3.05
CA ASP A 28 33.76 -12.10 -3.79
C ASP A 28 33.77 -10.60 -3.45
N MET A 29 33.26 -10.23 -2.27
CA MET A 29 33.61 -8.95 -1.66
C MET A 29 35.09 -9.06 -1.28
N PRO A 30 36.01 -8.33 -1.93
CA PRO A 30 37.40 -8.33 -1.51
C PRO A 30 37.41 -8.00 -0.02
N VAL A 31 38.41 -8.52 0.71
CA VAL A 31 38.73 -8.04 2.05
C VAL A 31 39.20 -6.59 1.89
N VAL A 32 38.28 -5.68 1.58
CA VAL A 32 38.42 -4.32 2.00
C VAL A 32 38.45 -4.46 3.51
N GLU A 33 39.47 -3.90 4.17
CA GLU A 33 39.59 -3.87 5.63
C GLU A 33 38.41 -3.14 6.32
N SER A 34 37.37 -2.83 5.56
CA SER A 34 36.08 -2.38 5.99
C SER A 34 35.14 -3.55 6.31
N ASN A 35 34.68 -3.54 7.55
CA ASN A 35 33.50 -4.28 7.93
C ASN A 35 32.34 -3.94 6.97
N TYR A 36 31.52 -4.92 6.63
CA TYR A 36 30.24 -4.68 5.98
C TYR A 36 29.15 -5.44 6.73
N GLN A 37 27.90 -5.00 6.57
CA GLN A 37 26.73 -5.70 7.07
C GLN A 37 25.73 -5.84 5.93
N ALA A 38 25.32 -7.07 5.65
CA ALA A 38 24.32 -7.35 4.64
C ALA A 38 23.11 -8.05 5.27
N GLN A 39 21.93 -7.55 4.97
CA GLN A 39 20.65 -8.07 5.44
C GLN A 39 19.72 -8.32 4.26
N TYR A 40 18.94 -9.39 4.36
CA TYR A 40 17.96 -9.78 3.36
C TYR A 40 16.57 -9.87 3.98
N SER A 41 15.62 -9.20 3.35
CA SER A 41 14.22 -9.13 3.77
C SER A 41 13.32 -9.50 2.59
N GLN A 42 12.32 -10.35 2.85
CA GLN A 42 11.32 -10.74 1.86
C GLN A 42 9.94 -10.23 2.29
N TYR A 43 9.34 -9.40 1.45
CA TYR A 43 8.01 -8.86 1.64
C TYR A 43 7.02 -9.48 0.63
N GLN A 44 5.85 -9.86 1.11
CA GLN A 44 4.74 -10.34 0.29
C GLN A 44 3.69 -9.24 0.17
N LEU A 45 3.73 -8.45 -0.89
CA LEU A 45 2.74 -7.42 -1.16
C LEU A 45 1.55 -8.01 -1.92
N SER A 46 0.41 -7.31 -1.93
CA SER A 46 -0.77 -7.68 -2.71
C SER A 46 -0.49 -7.87 -4.21
N LEU A 47 0.38 -7.04 -4.76
CA LEU A 47 0.70 -7.02 -6.20
C LEU A 47 1.89 -7.92 -6.57
N GLY A 48 2.65 -8.43 -5.60
CA GLY A 48 3.78 -9.33 -5.83
C GLY A 48 4.79 -9.35 -4.68
N ASP A 49 5.91 -10.04 -4.91
CA ASP A 49 6.95 -10.26 -3.89
C ASP A 49 8.10 -9.26 -4.03
N LEU A 50 8.41 -8.51 -2.98
CA LEU A 50 9.56 -7.62 -2.93
C LEU A 50 10.69 -8.26 -2.14
N ASN A 51 11.86 -8.34 -2.75
CA ASN A 51 13.08 -8.87 -2.15
C ASN A 51 14.07 -7.73 -1.98
N LEU A 52 14.41 -7.43 -0.74
CA LEU A 52 15.23 -6.30 -0.38
C LEU A 52 16.55 -6.80 0.22
N VAL A 53 17.66 -6.36 -0.35
CA VAL A 53 18.99 -6.52 0.24
C VAL A 53 19.45 -5.15 0.72
N GLU A 54 19.65 -5.00 2.02
CA GLU A 54 20.25 -3.82 2.63
C GLU A 54 21.73 -4.10 2.89
N LEU A 55 22.61 -3.31 2.28
CA LEU A 55 24.05 -3.46 2.40
C LEU A 55 24.65 -2.18 2.98
N VAL A 56 25.25 -2.30 4.15
CA VAL A 56 26.03 -1.23 4.79
C VAL A 56 27.50 -1.54 4.61
N ILE A 57 28.25 -0.63 4.01
CA ILE A 57 29.70 -0.72 3.85
C ILE A 57 30.34 0.41 4.66
N TYR A 58 31.19 0.06 5.61
CA TYR A 58 31.98 1.05 6.35
C TYR A 58 33.19 1.43 5.50
N LEU A 59 33.64 2.69 5.52
CA LEU A 59 34.82 3.13 4.77
C LEU A 59 35.94 3.57 5.73
N PRO A 60 37.20 3.25 5.38
CA PRO A 60 38.36 3.94 5.93
C PRO A 60 38.33 5.44 5.62
N ASN A 61 38.93 6.26 6.48
CA ASN A 61 38.89 7.73 6.39
C ASN A 61 39.61 8.31 5.15
N ASP A 62 40.57 7.58 4.61
CA ASP A 62 41.49 7.98 3.54
C ASP A 62 41.08 7.53 2.12
N MET A 63 39.91 6.89 1.98
CA MET A 63 39.47 6.37 0.68
C MET A 63 39.05 7.48 -0.32
N LEU A 64 39.54 7.40 -1.57
CA LEU A 64 39.24 8.35 -2.63
C LEU A 64 37.85 8.10 -3.27
N PRO A 65 37.20 9.11 -3.87
CA PRO A 65 35.88 8.94 -4.52
C PRO A 65 35.81 7.86 -5.62
N ALA A 66 36.89 7.68 -6.41
CA ALA A 66 36.94 6.66 -7.46
C ALA A 66 36.94 5.22 -6.89
N ASP A 67 37.52 5.05 -5.70
CA ASP A 67 37.51 3.78 -4.98
C ASP A 67 36.11 3.46 -4.44
N ILE A 68 35.35 4.49 -4.05
CA ILE A 68 33.94 4.35 -3.61
C ILE A 68 33.05 3.87 -4.76
N GLU A 69 33.23 4.40 -5.97
CA GLU A 69 32.47 3.93 -7.15
C GLU A 69 32.82 2.48 -7.50
N THR A 70 34.11 2.13 -7.48
CA THR A 70 34.60 0.77 -7.72
C THR A 70 34.07 -0.22 -6.68
N LEU A 71 34.02 0.21 -5.42
CA LEU A 71 33.44 -0.55 -4.31
C LEU A 71 31.93 -0.75 -4.51
N GLY A 72 31.20 0.29 -4.91
CA GLY A 72 29.77 0.20 -5.24
C GLY A 72 29.48 -0.80 -6.36
N ARG A 73 30.29 -0.80 -7.43
CA ARG A 73 30.19 -1.77 -8.53
C ARG A 73 30.48 -3.20 -8.07
N THR A 74 31.51 -3.38 -7.23
CA THR A 74 31.88 -4.67 -6.65
C THR A 74 30.77 -5.23 -5.77
N ALA A 75 30.21 -4.38 -4.90
CA ALA A 75 29.07 -4.70 -4.05
C ALA A 75 27.83 -5.11 -4.85
N PHE A 76 27.50 -4.36 -5.90
CA PHE A 76 26.39 -4.69 -6.79
C PHE A 76 26.57 -6.07 -7.45
N ASN A 77 27.77 -6.35 -7.98
CA ASN A 77 28.08 -7.64 -8.59
C ASN A 77 28.01 -8.79 -7.57
N ALA A 78 28.54 -8.60 -6.37
CA ALA A 78 28.49 -9.58 -5.28
C ALA A 78 27.05 -9.93 -4.89
N VAL A 79 26.18 -8.92 -4.74
CA VAL A 79 24.74 -9.13 -4.48
C VAL A 79 24.06 -9.83 -5.65
N ASN A 80 24.39 -9.48 -6.89
CA ASN A 80 23.81 -10.12 -8.07
C ASN A 80 24.20 -11.61 -8.18
N ILE A 81 25.46 -11.96 -7.86
CA ILE A 81 25.93 -13.35 -7.80
C ILE A 81 25.23 -14.10 -6.66
N TRP A 82 25.19 -13.52 -5.46
CA TRP A 82 24.48 -14.09 -4.31
C TRP A 82 23.00 -14.36 -4.65
N ARG A 83 22.33 -13.40 -5.27
CA ARG A 83 20.95 -13.51 -5.73
C ARG A 83 20.76 -14.67 -6.70
N LYS A 84 21.59 -14.76 -7.75
CA LYS A 84 21.50 -15.83 -8.76
C LYS A 84 21.70 -17.22 -8.17
N THR A 85 22.54 -17.33 -7.14
CA THR A 85 22.89 -18.61 -6.51
C THR A 85 21.87 -19.04 -5.46
N HIS A 86 21.30 -18.10 -4.70
CA HIS A 86 20.46 -18.40 -3.53
C HIS A 86 18.97 -18.23 -3.80
N ILE A 87 18.59 -17.43 -4.79
CA ILE A 87 17.20 -17.20 -5.16
C ILE A 87 16.83 -18.03 -6.39
N SER A 88 16.65 -19.33 -6.18
CA SER A 88 16.08 -20.23 -7.20
C SER A 88 14.59 -19.94 -7.36
N ARG A 89 14.19 -19.45 -8.53
CA ARG A 89 12.78 -19.10 -8.83
C ARG A 89 12.29 -19.84 -10.07
N SER A 90 11.04 -20.30 -10.02
CA SER A 90 10.28 -20.66 -11.22
C SER A 90 10.05 -19.41 -12.09
N ILE A 91 9.86 -19.58 -13.40
CA ILE A 91 9.61 -18.47 -14.34
C ILE A 91 8.41 -17.61 -13.88
N ASP A 92 7.34 -18.24 -13.39
CA ASP A 92 6.16 -17.52 -12.88
C ASP A 92 6.45 -16.70 -11.62
N SER A 93 7.29 -17.22 -10.73
CA SER A 93 7.74 -16.47 -9.54
C SER A 93 8.72 -15.34 -9.89
N GLN A 94 9.49 -15.45 -10.98
CA GLN A 94 10.39 -14.39 -11.45
C GLN A 94 9.62 -13.18 -11.99
N LEU A 95 8.49 -13.42 -12.68
CA LEU A 95 7.65 -12.36 -13.23
C LEU A 95 6.89 -11.58 -12.14
N ARG A 96 6.67 -12.19 -10.97
CA ARG A 96 5.92 -11.60 -9.84
C ARG A 96 6.81 -11.07 -8.72
N SER A 97 8.12 -11.03 -8.94
CA SER A 97 9.09 -10.61 -7.92
C SER A 97 9.93 -9.44 -8.39
N ILE A 98 10.13 -8.45 -7.52
CA ILE A 98 11.10 -7.37 -7.72
C ILE A 98 12.24 -7.57 -6.74
N ASP A 99 13.47 -7.39 -7.22
CA ASP A 99 14.69 -7.41 -6.40
C ASP A 99 15.28 -6.01 -6.30
N VAL A 100 15.55 -5.58 -5.08
CA VAL A 100 16.09 -4.26 -4.75
C VAL A 100 17.34 -4.41 -3.88
N LEU A 101 18.39 -3.67 -4.23
CA LEU A 101 19.57 -3.43 -3.40
C LEU A 101 19.52 -1.99 -2.88
N VAL A 102 19.60 -1.83 -1.56
CA VAL A 102 19.82 -0.52 -0.92
C VAL A 102 21.23 -0.50 -0.36
N LEU A 103 22.04 0.40 -0.90
CA LEU A 103 23.45 0.54 -0.54
C LEU A 103 23.64 1.78 0.34
N ASP A 104 24.14 1.54 1.54
CA ASP A 104 24.56 2.57 2.50
C ASP A 104 26.08 2.53 2.65
N ILE A 105 26.75 3.62 2.28
CA ILE A 105 28.20 3.74 2.42
C ILE A 105 28.47 4.77 3.51
N GLN A 106 29.13 4.32 4.57
CA GLN A 106 29.31 5.06 5.80
C GLN A 106 30.78 5.29 6.08
N ARG A 107 31.20 6.54 6.36
CA ARG A 107 32.57 6.82 6.83
C ARG A 107 32.66 6.58 8.33
N GLN A 108 33.67 5.82 8.76
CA GLN A 108 33.99 5.71 10.19
C GLN A 108 34.66 7.01 10.66
N ILE A 109 33.95 7.80 11.47
CA ILE A 109 34.58 8.98 12.09
C ILE A 109 35.39 8.50 13.29
N ASP A 110 36.71 8.62 13.22
CA ASP A 110 37.53 8.54 14.42
C ASP A 110 37.34 9.87 15.16
N ILE A 111 36.64 9.85 16.30
CA ILE A 111 36.73 10.97 17.23
C ILE A 111 38.03 10.77 18.00
N ASP A 112 39.09 11.48 17.61
CA ASP A 112 40.19 11.76 18.51
C ASP A 112 39.64 12.65 19.63
N ILE A 113 39.24 12.04 20.74
CA ILE A 113 39.13 12.76 22.00
C ILE A 113 40.56 12.85 22.52
N ASP A 114 41.21 13.97 22.29
CA ASP A 114 42.40 14.37 23.07
C ASP A 114 41.99 14.41 24.54
N ILE A 115 42.17 13.29 25.24
CA ILE A 115 42.19 13.25 26.69
C ILE A 115 43.65 13.48 27.09
N ASP A 116 44.07 14.74 27.04
CA ASP A 116 45.12 15.20 27.93
C ASP A 116 44.59 15.08 29.36
N THR A 117 44.77 13.92 29.99
CA THR A 117 45.00 13.81 31.43
C THR A 117 45.33 12.37 31.82
N GLU A 118 46.52 12.24 32.41
CA GLU A 118 47.00 11.05 33.09
C GLU A 118 46.01 10.57 34.17
N HIS A 119 45.95 9.24 34.31
CA HIS A 119 45.40 8.47 35.43
C HIS A 119 43.87 8.35 35.51
N ASP A 120 43.31 7.29 34.90
CA ASP A 120 42.70 6.23 35.72
C ASP A 120 42.38 4.96 34.91
N VAL A 121 42.84 3.82 35.43
CA VAL A 121 42.57 2.48 34.92
C VAL A 121 41.26 2.02 35.56
N HIS A 122 40.15 2.01 34.80
CA HIS A 122 39.00 1.07 34.89
C HIS A 122 37.69 1.70 34.36
N ASN A 123 37.46 1.60 33.05
CA ASN A 123 36.14 1.29 32.44
C ASN A 123 36.24 1.45 30.92
N LYS A 124 36.55 0.36 30.20
CA LYS A 124 36.38 0.32 28.74
C LYS A 124 34.89 0.15 28.42
N SER A 125 34.13 1.24 28.59
CA SER A 125 32.87 1.44 27.89
C SER A 125 33.20 1.65 26.41
N CYS A 126 32.83 0.69 25.58
CA CYS A 126 32.94 0.76 24.12
C CYS A 126 31.99 1.86 23.61
N LYS A 127 32.47 3.11 23.60
CA LYS A 127 31.76 4.23 22.99
C LYS A 127 31.75 3.99 21.47
N LYS A 128 30.57 3.74 20.90
CA LYS A 128 30.39 3.62 19.45
C LYS A 128 30.78 4.95 18.81
N ASN A 129 31.79 4.94 17.94
CA ASN A 129 32.15 6.08 17.12
C ASN A 129 30.92 6.57 16.34
N PRO A 130 30.67 7.89 16.22
CA PRO A 130 29.59 8.41 15.41
C PRO A 130 29.85 8.04 13.95
N VAL A 131 28.81 7.64 13.25
CA VAL A 131 28.89 7.26 11.85
C VAL A 131 28.03 8.24 11.05
N GLN A 132 28.61 8.84 10.01
CA GLN A 132 27.87 9.70 9.10
C GLN A 132 27.60 8.95 7.78
N PRO A 133 26.32 8.72 7.44
CA PRO A 133 25.95 8.26 6.11
C PRO A 133 26.36 9.31 5.08
N LEU A 134 27.03 8.89 4.02
CA LEU A 134 27.27 9.75 2.88
C LEU A 134 26.04 9.71 1.96
N ALA A 135 25.58 10.89 1.52
CA ALA A 135 24.59 10.96 0.46
C ALA A 135 25.24 10.49 -0.84
N HIS A 136 24.82 9.33 -1.34
CA HIS A 136 25.23 8.79 -2.62
C HIS A 136 23.99 8.50 -3.45
N SER A 137 23.96 9.03 -4.66
CA SER A 137 23.00 8.63 -5.67
C SER A 137 23.70 7.74 -6.68
N PHE A 138 23.23 6.51 -6.81
CA PHE A 138 23.67 5.59 -7.86
C PHE A 138 22.63 5.64 -8.96
N THR A 139 23.03 5.99 -10.18
CA THR A 139 22.18 5.65 -11.32
C THR A 139 22.40 4.18 -11.64
N ASP A 140 21.33 3.43 -11.94
CA ASP A 140 21.46 2.03 -12.38
C ASP A 140 22.42 1.92 -13.58
N SER A 141 22.52 2.97 -14.41
CA SER A 141 23.48 3.07 -15.52
C SER A 141 24.94 3.04 -15.05
N ASP A 142 25.30 3.73 -13.97
CA ASP A 142 26.68 3.81 -13.47
C ASP A 142 27.16 2.45 -12.91
N LEU A 143 26.25 1.71 -12.26
CA LEU A 143 26.55 0.40 -11.70
C LEU A 143 26.50 -0.72 -12.76
N VAL A 144 25.63 -0.59 -13.76
CA VAL A 144 25.47 -1.58 -14.84
C VAL A 144 26.54 -1.44 -15.93
N GLN A 145 27.05 -0.25 -16.23
CA GLN A 145 28.03 -0.01 -17.31
C GLN A 145 29.40 -0.69 -17.11
N GLY A 146 29.68 -1.31 -15.97
CA GLY A 146 30.85 -2.18 -15.76
C GLY A 146 30.53 -3.56 -15.19
N SER A 147 29.25 -3.90 -15.07
CA SER A 147 28.84 -5.24 -14.67
C SER A 147 28.97 -6.19 -15.87
N ILE A 148 29.41 -7.41 -15.63
CA ILE A 148 29.32 -8.48 -16.63
C ILE A 148 27.82 -8.70 -16.84
N VAL A 149 27.24 -8.02 -17.84
CA VAL A 149 25.87 -8.23 -18.31
C VAL A 149 25.82 -9.63 -18.90
N ASP A 150 25.69 -10.61 -18.04
CA ASP A 150 25.40 -11.96 -18.47
C ASP A 150 23.94 -11.97 -18.91
N THR A 151 23.77 -12.00 -20.23
CA THR A 151 22.52 -11.94 -21.01
C THR A 151 21.67 -13.20 -20.84
N SER A 152 21.73 -13.86 -19.68
CA SER A 152 20.81 -14.93 -19.31
C SER A 152 19.42 -14.32 -19.08
N ALA A 153 18.60 -14.37 -20.12
CA ALA A 153 17.32 -13.68 -20.29
C ALA A 153 16.19 -14.04 -19.29
N SER A 154 16.47 -14.66 -18.14
CA SER A 154 15.45 -15.23 -17.27
C SER A 154 15.20 -14.50 -15.95
N ILE A 155 16.05 -13.58 -15.49
CA ILE A 155 15.87 -12.93 -14.17
C ILE A 155 15.68 -11.43 -14.35
N GLN A 156 14.64 -10.84 -13.73
CA GLN A 156 14.43 -9.39 -13.73
C GLN A 156 15.69 -8.65 -13.24
N PRO A 157 16.02 -7.48 -13.82
CA PRO A 157 17.20 -6.74 -13.41
C PRO A 157 17.11 -6.31 -11.93
N LEU A 158 18.24 -6.40 -11.22
CA LEU A 158 18.37 -5.90 -9.84
C LEU A 158 18.36 -4.37 -9.88
N GLN A 159 17.46 -3.75 -9.13
CA GLN A 159 17.40 -2.30 -9.00
C GLN A 159 18.24 -1.84 -7.81
N ALA A 160 19.18 -0.92 -8.03
CA ALA A 160 20.02 -0.39 -6.96
C ALA A 160 19.57 1.01 -6.56
N PHE A 161 19.60 1.28 -5.26
CA PHE A 161 19.34 2.60 -4.67
C PHE A 161 20.43 2.92 -3.66
N GLY A 162 20.84 4.20 -3.60
CA GLY A 162 21.52 4.70 -2.42
C GLY A 162 20.55 4.76 -1.25
N TRP A 163 21.05 4.56 -0.02
CA TRP A 163 20.23 4.62 1.19
C TRP A 163 19.41 5.91 1.28
N HIS A 164 20.03 7.06 0.98
CA HIS A 164 19.34 8.35 1.02
C HIS A 164 18.19 8.42 0.01
N ASP A 165 18.42 8.00 -1.24
CA ASP A 165 17.40 8.01 -2.30
C ASP A 165 16.24 7.06 -1.98
N TRP A 166 16.56 5.87 -1.46
CA TRP A 166 15.55 4.91 -1.01
C TRP A 166 14.61 5.53 0.03
N HIS A 167 15.15 6.23 1.03
CA HIS A 167 14.34 6.90 2.05
C HIS A 167 13.58 8.11 1.50
N ILE A 168 14.14 8.88 0.56
CA ILE A 168 13.39 9.93 -0.16
C ILE A 168 12.16 9.32 -0.85
N HIS A 169 12.34 8.19 -1.53
CA HIS A 169 11.25 7.50 -2.22
C HIS A 169 10.17 7.04 -1.26
N LEU A 170 10.56 6.36 -0.20
CA LEU A 170 9.63 5.88 0.83
C LEU A 170 8.90 7.00 1.56
N ASN A 171 9.50 8.19 1.68
CA ASN A 171 8.84 9.36 2.27
C ASN A 171 7.82 10.00 1.32
N LYS A 172 8.07 9.96 0.02
CA LYS A 172 7.17 10.52 -1.00
C LYS A 172 6.00 9.59 -1.31
N LEU A 173 6.28 8.30 -1.49
CA LEU A 173 5.27 7.26 -1.64
C LEU A 173 4.52 7.10 -0.31
N LYS A 174 3.21 6.86 -0.36
CA LYS A 174 2.39 6.83 0.86
C LYS A 174 1.92 5.43 1.22
N ILE A 175 1.87 4.52 0.24
CA ILE A 175 1.29 3.17 0.43
C ILE A 175 2.11 2.06 -0.28
N PRO A 176 2.07 0.81 0.21
CA PRO A 176 2.86 -0.29 -0.34
C PRO A 176 2.62 -0.58 -1.84
N CYS A 177 1.36 -0.49 -2.30
CA CYS A 177 1.05 -0.72 -3.71
C CYS A 177 1.63 0.38 -4.62
N GLU A 178 1.84 1.61 -4.12
CA GLU A 178 2.56 2.66 -4.86
C GLU A 178 4.04 2.33 -5.00
N LEU A 179 4.68 1.82 -3.94
CA LEU A 179 6.07 1.36 -4.01
C LEU A 179 6.23 0.28 -5.08
N TRP A 180 5.34 -0.71 -5.11
CA TRP A 180 5.35 -1.74 -6.14
C TRP A 180 5.22 -1.15 -7.56
N ARG A 181 4.25 -0.27 -7.78
CA ARG A 181 4.02 0.39 -9.07
C ARG A 181 5.19 1.29 -9.47
N PHE A 182 5.79 1.99 -8.53
CA PHE A 182 6.97 2.85 -8.74
C PHE A 182 8.18 2.01 -9.18
N LEU A 183 8.44 0.88 -8.53
CA LEU A 183 9.54 0.00 -8.90
C LEU A 183 9.37 -0.57 -10.32
N HIS A 184 8.15 -0.93 -10.72
CA HIS A 184 7.87 -1.30 -12.11
C HIS A 184 8.03 -0.14 -13.09
N TYR A 185 7.59 1.07 -12.71
CA TYR A 185 7.75 2.28 -13.51
C TYR A 185 9.24 2.59 -13.75
N ARG A 186 10.08 2.52 -12.71
CA ARG A 186 11.54 2.73 -12.79
C ARG A 186 12.21 1.71 -13.71
N LEU A 187 11.84 0.42 -13.61
CA LEU A 187 12.31 -0.62 -14.53
C LEU A 187 12.00 -0.30 -15.99
N GLY A 188 10.77 0.15 -16.28
CA GLY A 188 10.36 0.54 -17.62
C GLY A 188 11.13 1.77 -18.14
N HIS A 189 11.40 2.76 -17.28
CA HIS A 189 12.15 3.96 -17.62
C HIS A 189 13.64 3.68 -17.86
N SER A 190 14.27 2.86 -17.02
CA SER A 190 15.67 2.45 -17.17
C SER A 190 15.93 1.74 -18.51
N GLN A 191 14.96 0.96 -19.01
CA GLN A 191 15.04 0.33 -20.34
C GLN A 191 14.90 1.33 -21.51
N GLN A 192 14.24 2.48 -21.30
CA GLN A 192 14.03 3.50 -22.32
C GLN A 192 15.16 4.54 -22.33
N ASP A 193 15.64 5.00 -21.17
CA ASP A 193 16.69 6.01 -21.00
C ASP A 193 18.07 5.53 -21.51
N ASN A 194 18.30 4.21 -21.59
CA ASN A 194 19.47 3.62 -22.26
C ASN A 194 19.59 4.00 -23.75
N LYS A 195 18.56 4.59 -24.36
CA LYS A 195 18.59 5.09 -25.73
C LYS A 195 18.92 6.58 -25.85
N ASP A 196 18.66 7.37 -24.80
CA ASP A 196 18.67 8.84 -24.87
C ASP A 196 19.74 9.51 -23.98
N HIS A 197 20.52 8.76 -23.20
CA HIS A 197 21.63 9.25 -22.35
C HIS A 197 21.28 10.37 -21.36
N ILE A 198 20.00 10.54 -20.99
CA ILE A 198 19.58 11.54 -20.00
C ILE A 198 19.65 10.92 -18.59
N THR A 199 20.62 11.36 -17.79
CA THR A 199 20.69 11.02 -16.35
C THR A 199 19.68 11.86 -15.57
N ASN A 200 18.51 11.30 -15.30
CA ASN A 200 17.51 11.92 -14.42
C ASN A 200 17.87 11.68 -12.95
N SER A 201 17.71 12.67 -12.07
CA SER A 201 17.88 12.44 -10.64
C SER A 201 16.78 11.50 -10.11
N GLU A 202 17.07 10.70 -9.08
CA GLU A 202 16.07 9.83 -8.44
C GLU A 202 14.84 10.64 -8.00
N ASN A 203 15.06 11.84 -7.47
CA ASN A 203 14.01 12.77 -7.08
C ASN A 203 13.10 13.18 -8.26
N ASP A 204 13.65 13.32 -9.47
CA ASP A 204 12.88 13.63 -10.68
C ASP A 204 12.07 12.41 -11.15
N ILE A 205 12.64 11.21 -11.09
CA ILE A 205 11.97 9.96 -11.51
C ILE A 205 10.70 9.75 -10.68
N ILE A 206 10.80 9.82 -9.35
CA ILE A 206 9.61 9.68 -8.49
C ILE A 206 8.61 10.83 -8.69
N THR A 207 9.10 12.05 -8.92
CA THR A 207 8.22 13.18 -9.19
C THR A 207 7.47 12.97 -10.50
N ARG A 208 8.12 12.45 -11.55
CA ARG A 208 7.45 12.08 -12.80
C ARG A 208 6.44 10.97 -12.60
N PHE A 209 6.79 9.89 -11.87
CA PHE A 209 5.88 8.80 -11.53
C PHE A 209 4.58 9.30 -10.89
N LEU A 210 4.68 10.12 -9.83
CA LEU A 210 3.53 10.70 -9.14
C LEU A 210 2.73 11.68 -10.02
N ASN A 211 3.31 12.13 -11.12
CA ASN A 211 2.73 13.07 -12.08
C ASN A 211 2.29 12.43 -13.41
N VAL A 212 2.39 11.10 -13.55
CA VAL A 212 1.93 10.39 -14.76
C VAL A 212 0.43 10.61 -14.95
N ALA A 213 0.00 10.82 -16.20
CA ALA A 213 -1.40 11.06 -16.54
C ALA A 213 -2.30 9.87 -16.16
N ASP A 214 -1.79 8.65 -16.35
CA ASP A 214 -2.50 7.40 -16.09
C ASP A 214 -2.31 6.87 -14.66
N PHE A 215 -1.88 7.73 -13.72
CA PHE A 215 -1.71 7.36 -12.30
C PHE A 215 -2.96 6.68 -11.71
N PHE A 216 -4.16 7.13 -12.11
CA PHE A 216 -5.44 6.58 -11.66
C PHE A 216 -5.99 5.43 -12.52
N ALA A 217 -5.28 4.96 -13.54
CA ALA A 217 -5.78 3.91 -14.44
C ALA A 217 -6.22 2.62 -13.72
N PRO A 218 -5.54 2.13 -12.66
CA PRO A 218 -6.01 0.98 -11.88
C PRO A 218 -7.39 1.22 -11.23
N ALA A 219 -7.57 2.38 -10.59
CA ALA A 219 -8.83 2.76 -9.96
C ALA A 219 -9.95 2.91 -11.00
N ILE A 220 -9.66 3.53 -12.16
CA ILE A 220 -10.62 3.68 -13.27
C ILE A 220 -11.05 2.31 -13.82
N THR A 221 -10.13 1.35 -13.90
CA THR A 221 -10.45 -0.01 -14.34
C THR A 221 -11.45 -0.68 -13.40
N ILE A 222 -11.28 -0.49 -12.09
CA ILE A 222 -12.20 -1.01 -11.09
C ILE A 222 -13.54 -0.26 -11.13
N ASP A 223 -13.53 1.08 -11.24
CA ASP A 223 -14.74 1.91 -11.36
C ASP A 223 -15.62 1.42 -12.53
N ASN A 224 -15.02 1.20 -13.70
CA ASN A 224 -15.70 0.64 -14.87
C ASN A 224 -16.25 -0.77 -14.62
N ALA A 225 -15.53 -1.59 -13.86
CA ALA A 225 -16.01 -2.93 -13.50
C ALA A 225 -17.19 -2.86 -12.52
N LEU A 226 -17.19 -1.93 -11.56
CA LEU A 226 -18.31 -1.70 -10.64
C LEU A 226 -19.58 -1.28 -11.40
N ILE A 227 -19.44 -0.39 -12.39
CA ILE A 227 -20.54 0.00 -13.28
C ILE A 227 -21.03 -1.20 -14.08
N LYS A 228 -20.10 -1.96 -14.66
CA LYS A 228 -20.40 -3.19 -15.38
C LYS A 228 -21.08 -4.24 -14.50
N TYR A 229 -20.96 -4.18 -13.18
CA TYR A 229 -21.68 -5.07 -12.26
C TYR A 229 -22.98 -4.47 -11.69
N GLY A 230 -23.36 -3.26 -12.10
CA GLY A 230 -24.55 -2.57 -11.60
C GLY A 230 -24.46 -2.15 -10.14
N LEU A 231 -23.24 -2.09 -9.59
CA LEU A 231 -22.98 -1.62 -8.22
C LEU A 231 -22.80 -0.11 -8.17
N GLN A 232 -22.50 0.48 -9.32
CA GLN A 232 -22.43 1.91 -9.51
C GLN A 232 -23.16 2.28 -10.80
N ASN A 233 -23.92 3.38 -10.78
CA ASN A 233 -24.71 3.78 -11.95
C ASN A 233 -23.89 4.63 -12.92
N GLU A 234 -23.01 5.47 -12.38
CA GLU A 234 -22.18 6.42 -13.10
C GLU A 234 -20.75 6.38 -12.56
N PRO A 235 -19.74 6.83 -13.33
CA PRO A 235 -18.38 6.90 -12.83
C PRO A 235 -18.26 7.77 -11.57
N ASN A 236 -17.30 7.43 -10.70
CA ASN A 236 -17.09 8.22 -9.49
C ASN A 236 -16.60 9.63 -9.86
N SER A 237 -17.41 10.64 -9.54
CA SER A 237 -17.13 12.03 -9.88
C SER A 237 -15.83 12.56 -9.27
N ALA A 238 -15.45 12.10 -8.08
CA ALA A 238 -14.17 12.47 -7.46
C ALA A 238 -12.99 11.86 -8.22
N LEU A 239 -13.10 10.59 -8.64
CA LEU A 239 -12.07 9.92 -9.44
C LEU A 239 -11.86 10.62 -10.77
N ILE A 240 -12.95 10.97 -11.47
CA ILE A 240 -12.90 11.73 -12.73
C ILE A 240 -12.22 13.08 -12.50
N ALA A 241 -12.65 13.85 -11.49
CA ALA A 241 -12.11 15.18 -11.24
C ALA A 241 -10.59 15.13 -10.94
N MET A 242 -10.16 14.18 -10.11
CA MET A 242 -8.74 13.97 -9.79
C MET A 242 -7.93 13.52 -11.00
N SER A 243 -8.44 12.57 -11.78
CA SER A 243 -7.79 12.08 -13.00
C SER A 243 -7.66 13.18 -14.04
N LEU A 244 -8.70 14.00 -14.23
CA LEU A 244 -8.64 15.14 -15.14
C LEU A 244 -7.64 16.18 -14.67
N ALA A 245 -7.67 16.55 -13.38
CA ALA A 245 -6.73 17.49 -12.80
C ALA A 245 -5.27 17.03 -12.95
N GLN A 246 -5.03 15.72 -12.80
CA GLN A 246 -3.73 15.09 -13.04
C GLN A 246 -3.31 15.21 -14.50
N LYS A 247 -4.19 14.82 -15.43
CA LYS A 247 -3.92 14.80 -16.88
C LYS A 247 -3.70 16.20 -17.47
N THR A 248 -4.43 17.20 -16.99
CA THR A 248 -4.33 18.58 -17.49
C THR A 248 -3.38 19.45 -16.69
N ASN A 249 -2.69 18.90 -15.68
CA ASN A 249 -1.90 19.67 -14.71
C ASN A 249 -2.65 20.89 -14.14
N SER A 250 -3.91 20.67 -13.74
CA SER A 250 -4.77 21.71 -13.16
C SER A 250 -4.17 22.27 -11.86
N PRO A 251 -4.40 23.55 -11.52
CA PRO A 251 -4.03 24.11 -10.20
C PRO A 251 -4.61 23.33 -9.01
N THR A 252 -5.74 22.66 -9.19
CA THR A 252 -6.40 21.85 -8.15
C THR A 252 -5.69 20.52 -7.87
N LYS A 253 -4.74 20.11 -8.73
CA LYS A 253 -3.96 18.86 -8.60
C LYS A 253 -3.24 18.78 -7.26
N GLN A 254 -2.58 19.86 -6.84
CA GLN A 254 -1.82 19.88 -5.59
C GLN A 254 -2.74 19.68 -4.37
N MET A 255 -3.93 20.30 -4.38
CA MET A 255 -4.93 20.11 -3.34
C MET A 255 -5.37 18.64 -3.26
N TYR A 256 -5.65 18.00 -4.41
CA TYR A 256 -6.02 16.58 -4.44
C TYR A 256 -4.89 15.67 -3.93
N GLN A 257 -3.65 15.92 -4.34
CA GLN A 257 -2.48 15.18 -3.85
C GLN A 257 -2.32 15.30 -2.33
N GLN A 258 -2.51 16.51 -1.77
CA GLN A 258 -2.48 16.73 -0.33
C GLN A 258 -3.61 15.97 0.40
N HIS A 259 -4.84 16.05 -0.11
CA HIS A 259 -5.98 15.33 0.49
C HIS A 259 -5.77 13.81 0.46
N MET A 260 -5.22 13.26 -0.62
CA MET A 260 -4.91 11.82 -0.70
C MET A 260 -3.79 11.44 0.26
N ALA A 261 -2.74 12.25 0.40
CA ALA A 261 -1.66 11.99 1.33
C ALA A 261 -2.14 12.02 2.80
N GLN A 262 -2.99 12.99 3.15
CA GLN A 262 -3.63 13.07 4.46
C GLN A 262 -4.53 11.85 4.72
N ALA A 263 -5.38 11.51 3.76
CA ALA A 263 -6.24 10.34 3.87
C ALA A 263 -5.44 9.03 4.00
N ALA A 264 -4.32 8.91 3.29
CA ALA A 264 -3.45 7.75 3.41
C ALA A 264 -2.92 7.59 4.83
N ALA A 265 -2.36 8.65 5.42
CA ALA A 265 -1.84 8.65 6.79
C ALA A 265 -2.93 8.35 7.83
N LEU A 266 -4.10 8.98 7.71
CA LEU A 266 -5.23 8.75 8.61
C LEU A 266 -5.74 7.31 8.52
N TRP A 267 -5.86 6.77 7.30
CA TRP A 267 -6.24 5.38 7.11
C TRP A 267 -5.22 4.41 7.73
N SER A 268 -3.92 4.67 7.60
CA SER A 268 -2.87 3.88 8.25
C SER A 268 -3.07 3.82 9.76
N GLN A 269 -3.26 4.99 10.38
CA GLN A 269 -3.46 5.12 11.82
C GLN A 269 -4.72 4.39 12.28
N LEU A 270 -5.86 4.63 11.61
CA LEU A 270 -7.13 3.98 11.92
C LEU A 270 -7.03 2.45 11.76
N SER A 271 -6.39 1.97 10.69
CA SER A 271 -6.17 0.54 10.44
C SER A 271 -5.41 -0.11 11.57
N MET A 272 -4.31 0.50 12.01
CA MET A 272 -3.53 0.02 13.15
C MET A 272 -4.36 -0.03 14.44
N GLN A 273 -5.11 1.03 14.74
CA GLN A 273 -5.93 1.11 15.96
C GLN A 273 -7.07 0.08 15.97
N MET A 274 -7.80 -0.04 14.85
CA MET A 274 -8.89 -1.01 14.68
C MET A 274 -8.37 -2.44 14.90
N LEU A 275 -7.25 -2.78 14.27
CA LEU A 275 -6.67 -4.12 14.36
C LEU A 275 -6.08 -4.41 15.74
N GLU A 276 -5.44 -3.44 16.38
CA GLU A 276 -4.93 -3.60 17.75
C GLU A 276 -6.08 -3.82 18.75
N THR A 277 -7.21 -3.14 18.56
CA THR A 277 -8.41 -3.30 19.39
C THR A 277 -9.01 -4.71 19.24
N VAL A 278 -9.10 -5.20 18.00
CA VAL A 278 -9.54 -6.57 17.70
C VAL A 278 -8.58 -7.60 18.33
N TYR A 279 -7.27 -7.39 18.23
CA TYR A 279 -6.27 -8.29 18.79
C TYR A 279 -6.31 -8.35 20.33
N LYS A 280 -6.47 -7.20 20.98
CA LYS A 280 -6.56 -7.12 22.45
C LYS A 280 -7.87 -7.68 23.01
N ASN A 281 -8.93 -7.76 22.21
CA ASN A 281 -10.23 -8.27 22.63
C ASN A 281 -10.75 -9.39 21.71
N PRO A 282 -10.15 -10.59 21.77
CA PRO A 282 -10.53 -11.71 20.90
C PRO A 282 -11.97 -12.21 21.13
N ALA A 283 -12.66 -11.78 22.20
CA ALA A 283 -14.08 -12.05 22.39
C ALA A 283 -14.99 -11.28 21.40
N ALA A 284 -14.49 -10.21 20.76
CA ALA A 284 -15.13 -9.55 19.62
C ALA A 284 -14.93 -10.35 18.32
N PHE A 285 -13.88 -11.16 18.24
CA PHE A 285 -13.60 -12.12 17.18
C PHE A 285 -14.12 -13.50 17.59
N LYS A 286 -15.44 -13.65 17.79
CA LYS A 286 -16.06 -14.98 17.98
C LYS A 286 -16.14 -15.75 16.66
N GLN A 287 -14.97 -16.07 16.12
CA GLN A 287 -14.81 -17.14 15.14
C GLN A 287 -14.69 -18.45 15.92
N LYS A 288 -15.78 -18.84 16.59
CA LYS A 288 -15.89 -20.18 17.17
C LYS A 288 -15.88 -21.18 16.01
N GLU A 289 -14.94 -22.11 16.04
CA GLU A 289 -14.85 -23.36 15.28
C GLU A 289 -13.94 -23.46 14.04
N SER A 290 -13.49 -22.38 13.38
CA SER A 290 -12.58 -22.55 12.20
C SER A 290 -11.15 -22.05 12.38
N LEU A 291 -10.84 -21.34 13.48
CA LEU A 291 -9.56 -20.65 13.64
C LEU A 291 -8.69 -21.12 14.82
N GLU A 292 -8.97 -22.32 15.34
CA GLU A 292 -8.20 -22.91 16.44
C GLU A 292 -6.76 -23.36 16.06
N LYS A 293 -6.26 -23.03 14.85
CA LYS A 293 -4.89 -23.41 14.42
C LYS A 293 -4.03 -22.33 13.72
N SER A 294 -4.42 -21.04 13.67
CA SER A 294 -3.66 -20.03 12.87
C SER A 294 -3.74 -18.57 13.35
N SER A 295 -3.86 -18.32 14.66
CA SER A 295 -4.25 -17.00 15.21
C SER A 295 -3.33 -15.79 14.90
N LYS A 296 -2.08 -15.98 14.48
CA LYS A 296 -1.17 -14.86 14.10
C LYS A 296 -1.09 -14.64 12.58
N ALA A 297 -1.09 -15.72 11.80
CA ALA A 297 -0.96 -15.64 10.34
C ALA A 297 -2.22 -15.02 9.70
N ASP A 298 -3.41 -15.38 10.20
CA ASP A 298 -4.67 -14.84 9.69
C ASP A 298 -4.84 -13.35 10.03
N PHE A 299 -4.34 -12.93 11.20
CA PHE A 299 -4.31 -11.52 11.59
C PHE A 299 -3.40 -10.70 10.67
N SER A 300 -2.17 -11.16 10.45
CA SER A 300 -1.23 -10.49 9.53
C SER A 300 -1.81 -10.42 8.11
N HIS A 301 -2.48 -11.48 7.65
CA HIS A 301 -3.16 -11.45 6.36
C HIS A 301 -4.26 -10.37 6.29
N TRP A 302 -5.16 -10.28 7.27
CA TRP A 302 -6.21 -9.26 7.26
C TRP A 302 -5.69 -7.83 7.43
N GLN A 303 -4.62 -7.67 8.21
CA GLN A 303 -3.90 -6.41 8.30
C GLN A 303 -3.37 -5.96 6.95
N GLN A 304 -2.72 -6.87 6.21
CA GLN A 304 -2.27 -6.61 4.85
C GLN A 304 -3.46 -6.24 3.95
N GLN A 305 -4.58 -6.99 4.00
CA GLN A 305 -5.75 -6.67 3.19
C GLN A 305 -6.27 -5.24 3.44
N ILE A 306 -6.39 -4.78 4.69
CA ILE A 306 -6.88 -3.41 4.97
C ILE A 306 -5.88 -2.33 4.55
N LEU A 307 -4.58 -2.60 4.67
CA LEU A 307 -3.52 -1.69 4.27
C LEU A 307 -3.30 -1.67 2.75
N ASP A 308 -3.63 -2.74 2.04
CA ASP A 308 -3.57 -2.87 0.58
C ASP A 308 -4.74 -2.11 -0.10
N GLU A 309 -4.91 -0.84 0.24
CA GLU A 309 -5.87 0.08 -0.37
C GLU A 309 -5.16 1.17 -1.14
N SER A 310 -5.64 1.43 -2.37
CA SER A 310 -5.14 2.51 -3.22
C SER A 310 -5.37 3.88 -2.57
N LEU A 311 -4.58 4.88 -2.97
CA LEU A 311 -4.74 6.25 -2.47
C LEU A 311 -6.16 6.77 -2.65
N PHE A 312 -6.78 6.44 -3.78
CA PHE A 312 -8.15 6.84 -4.05
C PHE A 312 -9.15 6.13 -3.12
N SER A 313 -8.96 4.83 -2.85
CA SER A 313 -9.80 4.09 -1.90
C SER A 313 -9.70 4.67 -0.49
N ARG A 314 -8.47 4.90 -0.01
CA ARG A 314 -8.21 5.54 1.29
C ARG A 314 -8.84 6.93 1.34
N HIS A 315 -8.73 7.71 0.25
CA HIS A 315 -9.37 9.01 0.13
C HIS A 315 -10.90 8.92 0.26
N GLU A 316 -11.58 8.03 -0.46
CA GLU A 316 -13.03 7.90 -0.41
C GLU A 316 -13.53 7.39 0.95
N LEU A 317 -12.83 6.43 1.55
CA LEU A 317 -13.14 5.90 2.88
C LEU A 317 -13.03 7.01 3.94
N VAL A 318 -11.89 7.70 3.99
CA VAL A 318 -11.66 8.78 4.95
C VAL A 318 -12.59 9.96 4.68
N ARG A 319 -12.83 10.33 3.42
CA ARG A 319 -13.79 11.37 3.05
C ARG A 319 -15.21 11.04 3.53
N THR A 320 -15.60 9.77 3.50
CA THR A 320 -16.90 9.31 4.01
C THR A 320 -17.01 9.50 5.52
N LEU A 321 -15.95 9.20 6.27
CA LEU A 321 -15.89 9.45 7.71
C LEU A 321 -16.03 10.96 8.03
N TYR A 322 -15.27 11.82 7.36
CA TYR A 322 -15.33 13.28 7.58
C TYR A 322 -16.63 13.96 7.11
N LYS A 323 -17.43 13.28 6.28
CA LYS A 323 -18.75 13.78 5.90
C LYS A 323 -19.79 13.60 7.00
N HIS A 324 -19.60 12.68 7.94
CA HIS A 324 -20.60 12.37 8.96
C HIS A 324 -20.95 13.58 9.86
N PRO A 325 -19.99 14.33 10.42
CA PRO A 325 -20.30 15.50 11.25
C PRO A 325 -21.07 16.61 10.50
N LYS A 326 -21.02 16.61 9.16
CA LYS A 326 -21.69 17.59 8.30
C LYS A 326 -23.08 17.12 7.80
N GLN A 327 -23.51 15.91 8.18
CA GLN A 327 -24.84 15.40 7.82
C GLN A 327 -25.94 16.12 8.60
N ALA A 328 -27.18 16.00 8.12
CA ALA A 328 -28.34 16.49 8.84
C ALA A 328 -28.45 15.79 10.22
N GLN A 329 -28.79 16.57 11.26
CA GLN A 329 -28.89 16.07 12.64
C GLN A 329 -29.81 14.86 12.77
N GLN A 330 -30.90 14.83 12.01
CA GLN A 330 -31.81 13.68 11.97
C GLN A 330 -31.11 12.39 11.52
N LEU A 331 -30.23 12.46 10.52
CA LEU A 331 -29.48 11.31 10.01
C LEU A 331 -28.43 10.84 11.03
N GLN A 332 -27.79 11.78 11.74
CA GLN A 332 -26.85 11.47 12.82
C GLN A 332 -27.53 10.78 14.00
N GLN A 333 -28.74 11.22 14.36
CA GLN A 333 -29.52 10.61 15.44
C GLN A 333 -30.03 9.22 15.06
N GLN A 334 -30.51 9.04 13.83
CA GLN A 334 -31.09 7.77 13.36
C GLN A 334 -30.02 6.73 12.99
N GLY A 335 -28.80 7.16 12.68
CA GLY A 335 -27.78 6.30 12.10
C GLY A 335 -28.09 5.95 10.63
N TYR A 336 -27.07 5.52 9.91
CA TYR A 336 -27.20 5.17 8.48
C TYR A 336 -26.07 4.27 8.01
N VAL A 337 -26.27 3.64 6.86
CA VAL A 337 -25.29 2.74 6.23
C VAL A 337 -24.80 3.34 4.93
N VAL A 338 -23.49 3.29 4.71
CA VAL A 338 -22.85 3.66 3.44
C VAL A 338 -22.09 2.46 2.92
N HIS A 339 -22.37 2.10 1.67
CA HIS A 339 -21.62 1.10 0.95
C HIS A 339 -20.48 1.77 0.19
N GLN A 340 -19.27 1.23 0.32
CA GLN A 340 -18.07 1.66 -0.37
C GLN A 340 -17.37 0.46 -0.99
N HIS A 341 -16.49 0.69 -1.95
CA HIS A 341 -15.74 -0.35 -2.63
C HIS A 341 -14.26 -0.01 -2.62
N SER A 342 -13.41 -1.04 -2.63
CA SER A 342 -11.99 -0.83 -2.89
C SER A 342 -11.79 -0.52 -4.37
N TYR A 343 -11.00 0.50 -4.65
CA TYR A 343 -10.43 0.84 -5.95
C TYR A 343 -8.99 0.32 -6.09
N GLU A 344 -8.63 -0.70 -5.31
CA GLU A 344 -7.42 -1.52 -5.49
C GLU A 344 -7.80 -2.99 -5.73
N CYS A 345 -8.80 -3.51 -5.00
CA CYS A 345 -9.29 -4.87 -5.13
C CYS A 345 -10.80 -4.89 -5.36
N LEU A 346 -11.23 -5.19 -6.60
CA LEU A 346 -12.64 -5.32 -6.97
C LEU A 346 -13.43 -6.27 -6.04
N GLY A 347 -12.76 -7.29 -5.50
CA GLY A 347 -13.33 -8.28 -4.60
C GLY A 347 -13.54 -7.82 -3.16
N ARG A 348 -13.23 -6.56 -2.83
CA ARG A 348 -13.35 -6.03 -1.47
C ARG A 348 -14.46 -4.99 -1.40
N HIS A 349 -15.41 -5.24 -0.52
CA HIS A 349 -16.54 -4.35 -0.28
C HIS A 349 -16.56 -3.86 1.15
N TYR A 350 -16.86 -2.57 1.34
CA TYR A 350 -16.94 -1.93 2.63
C TYR A 350 -18.37 -1.56 2.97
N VAL A 351 -18.79 -1.86 4.19
CA VAL A 351 -20.06 -1.44 4.76
C VAL A 351 -19.77 -0.59 5.98
N LEU A 352 -19.95 0.71 5.85
CA LEU A 352 -19.74 1.67 6.92
C LEU A 352 -21.10 1.92 7.59
N ILE A 353 -21.23 1.51 8.85
CA ILE A 353 -22.44 1.69 9.64
C ILE A 353 -22.16 2.81 10.64
N PHE A 354 -22.74 3.98 10.40
CA PHE A 354 -22.71 5.07 11.36
C PHE A 354 -23.82 4.81 12.39
N TYR A 355 -23.45 4.51 13.62
CA TYR A 355 -24.41 4.26 14.68
C TYR A 355 -25.22 5.53 14.98
N GLY A 356 -26.49 5.33 15.32
CA GLY A 356 -27.33 6.42 15.80
C GLY A 356 -26.87 6.92 17.16
N GLN A 357 -26.88 8.24 17.35
CA GLN A 357 -26.50 8.87 18.63
C GLN A 357 -27.52 8.63 19.75
N ASP A 358 -28.72 8.13 19.42
CA ASP A 358 -29.72 7.74 20.42
C ASP A 358 -29.34 6.40 21.07
N ALA A 359 -28.91 6.45 22.33
CA ALA A 359 -28.41 5.30 23.08
C ALA A 359 -29.47 4.20 23.33
N GLU A 360 -30.76 4.56 23.37
CA GLU A 360 -31.88 3.61 23.46
C GLU A 360 -32.51 3.30 22.08
N GLY A 361 -32.01 3.94 21.02
CA GLY A 361 -32.48 3.78 19.67
C GLY A 361 -32.17 2.40 19.10
N LYS A 362 -33.06 1.89 18.23
CA LYS A 362 -32.88 0.62 17.51
C LYS A 362 -31.64 0.59 16.61
N HIS A 363 -31.04 1.74 16.36
CA HIS A 363 -29.87 1.92 15.49
C HIS A 363 -28.63 2.39 16.25
N GLY A 364 -28.69 2.47 17.58
CA GLY A 364 -27.54 2.74 18.43
C GLY A 364 -26.53 1.60 18.42
N LYS A 365 -25.32 1.89 18.87
CA LYS A 365 -24.20 0.95 18.92
C LYS A 365 -24.52 -0.34 19.65
N SER A 366 -25.16 -0.25 20.82
CA SER A 366 -25.55 -1.41 21.64
C SER A 366 -26.47 -2.39 20.90
N ALA A 367 -27.34 -1.89 20.01
CA ALA A 367 -28.29 -2.68 19.24
C ALA A 367 -27.67 -3.31 17.99
N ILE A 368 -26.81 -2.57 17.28
CA ILE A 368 -26.24 -3.03 16.00
C ILE A 368 -24.96 -3.86 16.19
N ARG A 369 -24.08 -3.47 17.12
CA ARG A 369 -22.77 -4.11 17.32
C ARG A 369 -22.82 -5.63 17.44
N PRO A 370 -23.77 -6.25 18.18
CA PRO A 370 -23.86 -7.72 18.26
C PRO A 370 -24.20 -8.40 16.92
N ASN A 371 -24.74 -7.65 15.96
CA ASN A 371 -25.23 -8.14 14.68
C ASN A 371 -24.27 -7.89 13.51
N LEU A 372 -23.10 -7.25 13.71
CA LEU A 372 -22.16 -6.94 12.63
C LEU A 372 -21.78 -8.17 11.81
N ALA A 373 -21.55 -9.31 12.47
CA ALA A 373 -21.24 -10.58 11.80
C ALA A 373 -22.37 -11.04 10.86
N LYS A 374 -23.62 -10.96 11.34
CA LYS A 374 -24.79 -11.32 10.55
C LYS A 374 -24.98 -10.37 9.37
N ILE A 375 -24.79 -9.07 9.59
CA ILE A 375 -24.85 -8.06 8.52
C ILE A 375 -23.80 -8.36 7.45
N ALA A 376 -22.57 -8.67 7.84
CA ALA A 376 -21.49 -8.99 6.92
C ALA A 376 -21.82 -10.22 6.06
N LEU A 377 -22.37 -11.28 6.69
CA LEU A 377 -22.81 -12.48 5.99
C LEU A 377 -24.00 -12.21 5.05
N ASP A 378 -24.98 -11.44 5.49
CA ASP A 378 -26.14 -11.06 4.68
C ASP A 378 -25.72 -10.24 3.45
N VAL A 379 -24.75 -9.33 3.60
CA VAL A 379 -24.20 -8.56 2.48
C VAL A 379 -23.40 -9.46 1.55
N ALA A 380 -22.55 -10.33 2.08
CA ALA A 380 -21.75 -11.28 1.31
C ALA A 380 -22.60 -12.23 0.45
N THR A 381 -23.76 -12.65 0.96
CA THR A 381 -24.67 -13.57 0.23
C THR A 381 -25.53 -12.87 -0.81
N ARG A 382 -25.80 -11.57 -0.63
CA ARG A 382 -26.69 -10.79 -1.50
C ARG A 382 -25.95 -10.05 -2.61
N LEU A 383 -24.68 -9.69 -2.41
CA LEU A 383 -23.87 -9.06 -3.45
C LEU A 383 -23.58 -10.08 -4.55
N PRO A 384 -24.18 -9.94 -5.75
CA PRO A 384 -23.99 -10.89 -6.82
C PRO A 384 -22.67 -10.53 -7.50
N MET A 385 -21.52 -10.80 -6.90
CA MET A 385 -20.21 -10.51 -7.47
C MET A 385 -19.35 -11.76 -7.49
N ALA A 386 -18.97 -12.22 -8.67
CA ALA A 386 -18.13 -13.41 -8.83
C ALA A 386 -16.72 -13.21 -8.24
N GLU A 387 -16.25 -11.95 -8.23
CA GLU A 387 -14.94 -11.54 -7.76
C GLU A 387 -14.93 -11.19 -6.26
N LEU A 388 -16.07 -11.23 -5.55
CA LEU A 388 -16.12 -10.89 -4.12
C LEU A 388 -15.29 -11.89 -3.31
N HIS A 389 -14.29 -11.37 -2.60
CA HIS A 389 -13.38 -12.11 -1.73
C HIS A 389 -13.75 -11.93 -0.27
N HIS A 390 -14.11 -10.71 0.15
CA HIS A 390 -14.50 -10.42 1.52
C HIS A 390 -15.30 -9.12 1.63
N VAL A 391 -16.11 -9.04 2.69
CA VAL A 391 -16.83 -7.84 3.11
C VAL A 391 -16.23 -7.35 4.41
N VAL A 392 -15.85 -6.07 4.45
CA VAL A 392 -15.36 -5.38 5.64
C VAL A 392 -16.48 -4.51 6.18
N VAL A 393 -16.93 -4.78 7.40
CA VAL A 393 -17.96 -3.98 8.08
C VAL A 393 -17.28 -3.14 9.16
N LEU A 394 -17.50 -1.83 9.08
CA LEU A 394 -16.99 -0.84 10.03
C LEU A 394 -18.19 -0.24 10.77
N GLY A 395 -18.33 -0.53 12.05
CA GLY A 395 -19.31 0.10 12.92
C GLY A 395 -18.70 1.34 13.58
N ILE A 396 -19.20 2.52 13.26
CA ILE A 396 -18.55 3.79 13.57
C ILE A 396 -19.40 4.57 14.56
N ASP A 397 -18.81 4.91 15.70
CA ASP A 397 -19.38 5.73 16.75
C ASP A 397 -18.62 7.04 16.85
N PHE A 398 -19.32 8.17 16.72
CA PHE A 398 -18.74 9.50 16.89
C PHE A 398 -19.04 9.98 18.30
N ILE A 399 -18.02 9.98 19.15
CA ILE A 399 -18.11 10.38 20.54
C ILE A 399 -17.62 11.82 20.63
N ILE A 400 -18.50 12.73 21.03
CA ILE A 400 -18.18 14.15 21.26
C ILE A 400 -18.13 14.36 22.76
N GLU A 401 -16.93 14.57 23.31
CA GLU A 401 -16.70 14.83 24.73
C GLU A 401 -16.05 16.21 24.90
N ALA A 402 -16.79 17.15 25.47
CA ALA A 402 -16.37 18.53 25.71
C ALA A 402 -15.84 19.23 24.44
N GLU A 403 -14.52 19.27 24.25
CA GLU A 403 -13.83 19.94 23.13
C GLU A 403 -13.18 18.96 22.14
N ASP A 404 -13.18 17.66 22.43
CA ASP A 404 -12.59 16.64 21.59
C ASP A 404 -13.65 15.73 20.97
N ALA A 405 -13.40 15.33 19.72
CA ALA A 405 -14.21 14.36 19.01
C ALA A 405 -13.36 13.12 18.71
N PHE A 406 -13.80 11.97 19.21
CA PHE A 406 -13.14 10.69 18.97
C PHE A 406 -14.04 9.79 18.14
N MET A 407 -13.42 8.94 17.33
CA MET A 407 -14.12 7.88 16.60
C MET A 407 -13.78 6.54 17.23
N ASP A 408 -14.80 5.80 17.66
CA ASP A 408 -14.65 4.38 18.02
C ASP A 408 -15.17 3.52 16.87
N ILE A 409 -14.32 2.64 16.35
CA ILE A 409 -14.62 1.83 15.17
C ILE A 409 -14.53 0.34 15.51
N ASP A 410 -15.70 -0.31 15.48
CA ASP A 410 -15.80 -1.76 15.49
C ASP A 410 -15.48 -2.31 14.09
N LEU A 411 -14.65 -3.35 14.03
CA LEU A 411 -14.26 -4.01 12.78
C LEU A 411 -14.78 -5.45 12.74
N TRP A 412 -15.47 -5.81 11.66
CA TRP A 412 -15.75 -7.20 11.30
C TRP A 412 -15.35 -7.48 9.86
N ILE A 413 -14.70 -8.62 9.62
CA ILE A 413 -14.31 -9.04 8.26
C ILE A 413 -14.96 -10.39 7.98
N GLN A 414 -15.76 -10.44 6.92
CA GLN A 414 -16.40 -11.66 6.45
C GLN A 414 -15.72 -12.15 5.18
N PRO A 415 -14.90 -13.21 5.24
CA PRO A 415 -14.40 -13.87 4.04
C PRO A 415 -15.56 -14.51 3.26
N VAL A 416 -15.44 -14.52 1.94
CA VAL A 416 -16.38 -15.14 1.01
C VAL A 416 -15.68 -16.30 0.33
N ASN A 417 -16.32 -17.47 0.34
CA ASN A 417 -15.77 -18.61 -0.37
C ASN A 417 -15.74 -18.32 -1.87
N PRO A 418 -14.64 -18.64 -2.57
CA PRO A 418 -14.56 -18.43 -4.00
C PRO A 418 -15.67 -19.22 -4.69
N MET A 419 -16.52 -18.53 -5.43
CA MET A 419 -17.55 -19.18 -6.24
C MET A 419 -16.90 -20.16 -7.23
N THR A 420 -17.48 -21.36 -7.34
CA THR A 420 -17.11 -22.35 -8.37
C THR A 420 -17.30 -21.76 -9.77
N GLN A 421 -16.63 -22.31 -10.80
CA GLN A 421 -16.80 -21.81 -12.17
C GLN A 421 -18.27 -21.81 -12.63
N ARG A 422 -19.05 -22.80 -12.20
CA ARG A 422 -20.48 -22.89 -12.49
C ARG A 422 -21.27 -21.78 -11.82
N GLU A 423 -21.03 -21.52 -10.53
CA GLU A 423 -21.65 -20.41 -9.81
C GLU A 423 -21.27 -19.07 -10.44
N ARG A 424 -20.00 -18.86 -10.79
CA ARG A 424 -19.55 -17.64 -11.48
C ARG A 424 -20.28 -17.43 -12.81
N GLN A 425 -20.45 -18.48 -13.61
CA GLN A 425 -21.19 -18.39 -14.88
C GLN A 425 -22.68 -18.08 -14.66
N LEU A 426 -23.30 -18.67 -13.63
CA LEU A 426 -24.68 -18.40 -13.27
C LEU A 426 -24.86 -16.96 -12.76
N THR A 427 -24.01 -16.51 -11.85
CA THR A 427 -24.00 -15.12 -11.35
C THR A 427 -23.84 -14.13 -12.48
N LYS A 428 -22.89 -14.37 -13.42
CA LYS A 428 -22.72 -13.52 -14.61
C LYS A 428 -23.97 -13.48 -15.50
N LYS A 429 -24.64 -14.62 -15.70
CA LYS A 429 -25.91 -14.67 -16.46
C LYS A 429 -27.03 -13.91 -15.75
N VAL A 430 -27.16 -14.05 -14.43
CA VAL A 430 -28.16 -13.33 -13.63
C VAL A 430 -27.91 -11.83 -13.69
N GLN A 431 -26.66 -11.38 -13.55
CA GLN A 431 -26.28 -9.97 -13.69
C GLN A 431 -26.64 -9.42 -15.07
N GLN A 432 -26.31 -10.15 -16.14
CA GLN A 432 -26.64 -9.74 -17.52
C GLN A 432 -28.16 -9.61 -17.73
N LEU A 433 -28.95 -10.54 -17.17
CA LEU A 433 -30.41 -10.47 -17.22
C LEU A 433 -30.97 -9.28 -16.44
N GLN A 434 -30.41 -8.98 -15.25
CA GLN A 434 -30.82 -7.82 -14.46
C GLN A 434 -30.52 -6.50 -15.17
N GLN A 435 -29.36 -6.39 -15.82
CA GLN A 435 -28.99 -5.21 -16.61
C GLN A 435 -29.85 -5.02 -17.85
N SER A 436 -30.16 -6.11 -18.55
CA SER A 436 -31.07 -6.09 -19.71
C SER A 436 -32.48 -5.62 -19.29
N ASN A 437 -32.93 -6.04 -18.11
CA ASN A 437 -34.22 -5.61 -17.57
C ASN A 437 -34.22 -4.15 -17.10
N GLN A 438 -33.12 -3.65 -16.53
CA GLN A 438 -32.98 -2.24 -16.15
C GLN A 438 -32.91 -1.31 -17.36
N SER A 439 -32.21 -1.71 -18.43
CA SER A 439 -32.14 -0.95 -19.69
C SER A 439 -33.50 -0.92 -20.40
N ASN A 440 -34.21 -2.05 -20.47
CA ASN A 440 -35.58 -2.10 -20.99
C ASN A 440 -36.57 -1.27 -20.14
N ALA A 441 -36.43 -1.25 -18.81
CA ALA A 441 -37.26 -0.41 -17.94
C ALA A 441 -36.99 1.09 -18.15
N SER A 442 -35.73 1.47 -18.39
CA SER A 442 -35.32 2.85 -18.68
C SER A 442 -35.91 3.34 -20.01
N GLU A 443 -35.89 2.49 -21.05
CA GLU A 443 -36.49 2.79 -22.36
C GLU A 443 -38.01 2.94 -22.29
N ILE A 444 -38.71 2.07 -21.55
CA ILE A 444 -40.18 2.18 -21.35
C ILE A 444 -40.55 3.47 -20.61
N THR A 445 -39.67 3.96 -19.72
CA THR A 445 -39.90 5.20 -18.96
C THR A 445 -39.69 6.45 -19.81
N GLU A 446 -38.71 6.44 -20.73
CA GLU A 446 -38.52 7.51 -21.72
C GLU A 446 -39.62 7.55 -22.79
N ASP A 447 -40.07 6.38 -23.27
CA ASP A 447 -41.15 6.30 -24.26
C ASP A 447 -42.50 6.74 -23.68
N ASN A 448 -42.75 6.47 -22.40
CA ASN A 448 -43.93 6.98 -21.70
C ASN A 448 -43.85 8.50 -21.43
N LYS A 449 -42.67 9.07 -21.19
CA LYS A 449 -42.48 10.53 -21.12
C LYS A 449 -42.72 11.20 -22.48
N LYS A 450 -42.26 10.60 -23.58
CA LYS A 450 -42.51 11.10 -24.95
C LYS A 450 -43.99 11.03 -25.34
N LYS A 451 -44.70 9.94 -24.98
CA LYS A 451 -46.15 9.82 -25.19
C LYS A 451 -46.98 10.76 -24.30
N ALA A 452 -46.53 11.05 -23.08
CA ALA A 452 -47.19 12.04 -22.22
C ALA A 452 -47.03 13.48 -22.75
N HIS A 453 -45.91 13.79 -23.41
CA HIS A 453 -45.72 15.09 -24.08
C HIS A 453 -46.48 15.21 -25.42
N SER A 454 -46.77 14.12 -26.13
CA SER A 454 -47.59 14.19 -27.36
C SER A 454 -49.08 14.37 -27.07
N ASN A 455 -49.58 13.92 -25.92
CA ASN A 455 -51.00 14.02 -25.56
C ASN A 455 -51.40 15.38 -24.96
N HIS A 456 -50.45 16.30 -24.74
CA HIS A 456 -50.74 17.67 -24.28
C HIS A 456 -50.76 18.71 -25.41
N LEU A 457 -50.59 18.27 -26.66
CA LEU A 457 -50.58 19.11 -27.87
C LEU A 457 -51.68 18.72 -28.89
N SER A 458 -52.76 18.07 -28.43
CA SER A 458 -53.95 17.76 -29.25
C SER A 458 -55.18 18.46 -28.72
#